data_AF-A0A6J5YXX4-F1
#
_entry.id   AF-A0A6J5YXX4-F1
#
_cell.length_a   1.000
_cell.length_b   1.000
_cell.length_c   1.000
_cell.angle_alpha   90.00
_cell.angle_beta   90.00
_cell.angle_gamma   90.00
#
_symmetry.space_group_name_H-M   'P 1'
#
loop_
_entity.id
_entity.type
_entity.pdbx_description
1 polymer ?
#
loop_
_entity_poly.entity_id
_entity_poly.type
_entity_poly.pdbx_seq_one_letter_code
_entity_poly.pdbx_strand_id
1 'polypeptide(L)'
;MADLDTPKAILRLRAIEKDKSIGAADKRAIFLFADQVLALELDRAPEREESSPEIEALLRARAQARADSNWAESDRLRDELTKLGFTVSDSKS
;
A
#
# COMPACT_ATOMS: atom_id res chain seq x y z
N MET A 1 -33.76 -8.98 20.65
CA MET A 1 -32.60 -8.07 20.67
C MET A 1 -31.56 -8.70 19.76
N ALA A 2 -31.22 -8.07 18.64
CA ALA A 2 -30.22 -8.63 17.74
C ALA A 2 -28.84 -8.41 18.38
N ASP A 3 -28.16 -9.52 18.69
CA ASP A 3 -26.80 -9.49 19.21
C ASP A 3 -25.82 -9.05 18.11
N LEU A 4 -24.78 -8.31 18.49
CA LEU A 4 -23.78 -7.79 17.55
C LEU A 4 -22.76 -8.89 17.23
N ASP A 5 -23.13 -9.76 16.28
CA ASP A 5 -22.32 -10.91 15.86
C ASP A 5 -21.23 -10.48 14.84
N THR A 6 -20.17 -9.85 15.35
CA THR A 6 -19.03 -9.40 14.54
C THR A 6 -18.28 -10.55 13.86
N PRO A 7 -18.09 -11.76 14.44
CA PRO A 7 -17.49 -12.88 13.71
C PRO A 7 -18.28 -13.25 12.45
N LYS A 8 -19.61 -13.32 12.54
CA LYS A 8 -20.47 -13.62 11.39
C LYS A 8 -20.45 -12.48 10.36
N ALA A 9 -20.36 -11.23 10.78
CA ALA A 9 -20.19 -10.10 9.87
C ALA A 9 -18.92 -10.23 9.02
N ILE A 10 -17.78 -10.58 9.63
CA ILE A 10 -16.51 -10.81 8.92
C ILE A 10 -16.63 -11.98 7.94
N LEU A 11 -17.30 -13.08 8.31
CA LEU A 11 -17.53 -14.21 7.40
C LEU A 11 -18.37 -13.80 6.17
N ARG A 12 -19.34 -12.89 6.34
CA ARG A 12 -20.14 -12.36 5.24
C ARG A 12 -19.33 -11.46 4.31
N LEU A 13 -18.50 -10.57 4.85
CA LEU A 13 -17.57 -9.76 4.04
C LEU A 13 -16.62 -10.66 3.23
N ARG A 14 -16.15 -11.78 3.81
CA ARG A 14 -15.30 -12.73 3.09
C ARG A 14 -16.03 -13.47 1.97
N ALA A 15 -17.32 -13.77 2.13
CA ALA A 15 -18.11 -14.35 1.05
C ALA A 15 -18.27 -13.35 -0.11
N ILE A 16 -18.53 -12.08 0.18
CA ILE A 16 -18.65 -10.99 -0.81
C ILE A 16 -17.32 -10.76 -1.54
N GLU A 17 -16.19 -10.77 -0.82
CA GLU A 17 -14.85 -10.65 -1.42
C GLU A 17 -14.59 -11.71 -2.49
N LYS A 18 -14.95 -12.97 -2.20
CA LYS A 18 -14.72 -14.11 -3.10
C LYS A 18 -15.72 -14.22 -4.24
N ASP A 19 -16.86 -13.55 -4.16
CA ASP A 19 -17.90 -13.63 -5.18
C ASP A 19 -17.45 -12.92 -6.45
N LYS A 20 -17.30 -13.68 -7.54
CA LYS A 20 -16.86 -13.14 -8.84
C LYS A 20 -17.97 -12.41 -9.60
N SER A 21 -19.23 -12.53 -9.16
CA SER A 21 -20.37 -11.84 -9.78
C SER A 21 -20.50 -10.38 -9.34
N ILE A 22 -19.87 -10.00 -8.22
CA ILE A 22 -19.91 -8.63 -7.69
C ILE A 22 -18.71 -7.85 -8.25
N GLY A 23 -18.98 -6.68 -8.83
CA GLY A 23 -17.95 -5.80 -9.37
C GLY A 23 -17.04 -5.22 -8.29
N ALA A 24 -15.81 -4.85 -8.66
CA ALA A 24 -14.84 -4.28 -7.72
C ALA A 24 -15.33 -2.98 -7.05
N ALA A 25 -16.04 -2.13 -7.80
CA ALA A 25 -16.63 -0.90 -7.29
C ALA A 25 -17.72 -1.17 -6.23
N ASP A 26 -18.58 -2.16 -6.49
CA ASP A 26 -19.65 -2.55 -5.56
C ASP A 26 -19.07 -3.19 -4.30
N LYS A 27 -18.05 -4.06 -4.43
CA LYS A 27 -17.32 -4.61 -3.27
C LYS A 27 -16.75 -3.49 -2.41
N ARG A 28 -16.09 -2.51 -3.03
CA ARG A 28 -15.54 -1.36 -2.31
C ARG A 28 -16.64 -0.61 -1.55
N ALA A 29 -17.77 -0.31 -2.20
CA ALA A 29 -18.88 0.39 -1.57
C ALA A 29 -19.45 -0.39 -0.37
N ILE A 30 -19.63 -1.70 -0.50
CA ILE A 30 -20.11 -2.57 0.59
C ILE A 30 -19.14 -2.59 1.77
N PHE A 31 -17.84 -2.69 1.48
CA PHE A 31 -16.81 -2.75 2.51
C PHE A 31 -16.73 -1.43 3.30
N LEU A 32 -16.79 -0.29 2.61
CA LEU A 32 -16.81 1.02 3.27
C LEU A 32 -18.09 1.25 4.09
N PHE A 33 -19.22 0.75 3.62
CA PHE A 33 -20.46 0.82 4.40
C PHE A 33 -20.35 -0.02 5.69
N ALA A 34 -19.82 -1.24 5.61
CA ALA A 34 -19.59 -2.07 6.80
C ALA A 34 -18.57 -1.45 7.76
N ASP A 35 -17.58 -0.73 7.22
CA ASP A 35 -16.53 -0.09 8.01
C ASP A 35 -17.05 1.01 8.94
N GLN A 36 -18.21 1.61 8.66
CA GLN A 36 -18.89 2.56 9.55
C GLN A 36 -19.19 1.98 10.95
N VAL A 37 -19.31 0.65 11.03
CA VAL A 37 -19.54 -0.07 12.29
C VAL A 37 -18.27 -0.80 12.76
N LEU A 38 -17.47 -1.31 11.82
CA LEU A 38 -16.30 -2.13 12.15
C LEU A 38 -15.05 -1.30 12.49
N ALA A 39 -15.00 -0.04 12.09
CA ALA A 39 -13.90 0.90 12.36
C ALA A 39 -12.50 0.35 12.03
N LEU A 40 -12.36 -0.27 10.86
CA LEU A 40 -11.11 -0.84 10.33
C LEU A 40 -10.33 0.16 9.48
N GLU A 41 -10.88 1.36 9.24
CA GLU A 41 -10.27 2.44 8.46
C GLU A 41 -9.93 1.99 7.02
N LEU A 42 -10.87 1.35 6.33
CA LEU A 42 -10.65 0.77 5.00
C LEU A 42 -10.48 1.82 3.89
N ASP A 43 -10.86 3.07 4.12
CA ASP A 43 -10.60 4.19 3.21
C ASP A 43 -9.34 4.99 3.56
N ARG A 44 -8.60 4.58 4.60
CA ARG A 44 -7.37 5.26 5.00
C ARG A 44 -6.40 5.27 3.84
N ALA A 45 -6.00 6.47 3.43
CA ALA A 45 -4.92 6.61 2.48
C ALA A 45 -3.67 5.89 3.03
N PRO A 46 -2.89 5.20 2.19
CA PRO A 46 -1.63 4.65 2.64
C PRO A 46 -0.83 5.78 3.27
N GLU A 47 -0.25 5.49 4.44
CA GLU A 47 0.62 6.43 5.14
C GLU A 47 1.77 6.73 4.19
N ARG A 48 1.76 7.93 3.63
CA ARG A 48 2.91 8.45 2.89
C ARG A 48 3.87 8.91 3.96
N GLU A 49 4.86 8.10 4.28
CA GLU A 49 6.05 8.63 4.92
C GLU A 49 6.53 9.78 4.05
N GLU A 50 6.49 11.01 4.58
CA GLU A 50 7.06 12.16 3.90
C GLU A 50 8.55 11.86 3.71
N SER A 51 8.93 11.54 2.47
CA SER A 51 10.33 11.35 2.11
C SER A 51 11.04 12.68 2.37
N SER A 52 11.94 12.69 3.35
CA SER A 52 12.86 13.81 3.57
C SER A 52 13.48 14.26 2.24
N PRO A 53 13.77 15.56 2.03
CA PRO A 53 14.47 16.04 0.84
C PRO A 53 15.74 15.24 0.51
N GLU A 54 16.40 14.68 1.53
CA GLU A 54 17.54 13.78 1.41
C GLU A 54 17.19 12.43 0.74
N ILE A 55 16.08 11.80 1.13
CA ILE A 55 15.60 10.55 0.53
C ILE A 55 15.22 10.77 -0.93
N GLU A 56 14.55 11.89 -1.24
CA GLU A 56 14.25 12.23 -2.62
C GLU A 56 15.51 12.46 -3.46
N ALA A 57 16.53 13.12 -2.88
CA ALA A 57 17.80 13.34 -3.56
C ALA A 57 18.51 12.01 -3.87
N LEU A 58 18.52 11.07 -2.92
CA LEU A 58 19.08 9.72 -3.11
C LEU A 58 18.32 8.93 -4.18
N LEU A 59 16.98 9.00 -4.18
CA LEU A 59 16.14 8.36 -5.21
C LEU A 59 16.41 8.94 -6.60
N ARG A 60 16.51 10.28 -6.72
CA ARG A 60 16.85 10.95 -7.98
C ARG A 60 18.26 10.58 -8.47
N ALA A 61 19.24 10.59 -7.57
CA ALA A 61 20.61 10.18 -7.90
C ALA A 61 20.67 8.73 -8.38
N ARG A 62 19.90 7.83 -7.77
CA ARG A 62 19.83 6.43 -8.19
C ARG A 62 19.18 6.28 -9.57
N ALA A 63 18.10 7.01 -9.83
CA ALA A 63 17.46 7.02 -11.14
C ALA A 63 18.42 7.50 -12.24
N GLN A 64 19.23 8.52 -11.94
CA GLN A 64 20.26 9.01 -12.84
C GLN A 64 21.38 7.98 -13.05
N ALA A 65 21.90 7.38 -11.97
CA ALA A 65 22.93 6.33 -12.06
C ALA A 65 22.45 5.14 -12.91
N ARG A 66 21.16 4.80 -12.85
CA ARG A 66 20.56 3.80 -13.73
C ARG A 66 20.46 4.25 -15.19
N ALA A 67 20.03 5.48 -15.44
CA ALA A 67 19.99 6.04 -16.79
C ALA A 67 21.38 6.05 -17.44
N ASP A 68 22.41 6.31 -16.64
CA ASP A 68 23.81 6.31 -17.06
C ASP A 68 24.44 4.90 -17.08
N SER A 69 23.65 3.84 -16.84
CA SER A 69 24.11 2.44 -16.73
C SER A 69 25.23 2.21 -15.70
N ASN A 70 25.32 3.09 -14.69
CA ASN A 70 26.23 2.96 -13.55
C ASN A 70 25.60 2.10 -12.45
N TRP A 71 25.66 0.79 -12.67
CA TRP A 71 25.07 -0.21 -11.76
C TRP A 71 25.68 -0.19 -10.36
N ALA A 72 27.00 0.03 -10.26
CA ALA A 72 27.70 0.07 -8.98
C ALA A 72 27.22 1.23 -8.10
N GLU A 73 27.03 2.41 -8.68
CA GLU A 73 26.50 3.58 -7.96
C GLU A 73 25.02 3.43 -7.62
N SER A 74 24.22 2.85 -8.53
CA SER A 74 22.83 2.52 -8.25
C SER A 74 22.69 1.57 -7.04
N ASP A 75 23.56 0.57 -6.92
CA ASP A 75 23.56 -0.37 -5.80
C ASP A 75 24.04 0.30 -4.51
N ARG A 76 25.07 1.15 -4.56
CA ARG A 76 25.51 1.95 -3.40
C ARG A 76 24.38 2.81 -2.84
N LEU A 77 23.67 3.52 -3.71
CA LEU A 77 22.54 4.39 -3.33
C LEU A 77 21.34 3.58 -2.80
N ARG A 78 21.13 2.37 -3.32
CA ARG A 78 20.11 1.44 -2.80
C ARG A 78 20.44 1.04 -1.36
N ASP A 79 21.69 0.73 -1.07
CA ASP A 79 22.11 0.33 0.27
C ASP A 79 22.05 1.50 1.26
N GLU A 80 22.32 2.73 0.82
CA GLU A 80 22.11 3.95 1.63
C GLU A 80 20.64 4.17 1.98
N LEU A 81 19.73 4.04 1.00
CA LEU A 81 18.28 4.09 1.24
C LEU A 81 17.82 3.00 2.21
N THR A 82 18.38 1.79 2.08
CA THR A 82 18.08 0.66 2.98
C THR A 82 18.52 0.94 4.42
N LYS A 83 19.70 1.56 4.62
CA LYS A 83 20.18 1.96 5.96
C LYS A 83 19.26 3.00 6.63
N LEU A 84 18.58 3.82 5.83
CA LEU A 84 17.61 4.82 6.30
C LEU A 84 16.21 4.22 6.56
N GLY A 85 16.03 2.91 6.40
CA GLY A 85 14.76 2.20 6.63
C GLY A 85 13.87 2.10 5.40
N PHE A 86 14.29 2.61 4.24
CA PHE A 86 13.49 2.60 3.02
C PHE A 86 13.79 1.36 2.18
N THR A 87 12.75 0.59 1.88
CA THR A 87 12.86 -0.51 0.90
C THR A 87 12.54 0.02 -0.49
N VAL A 88 13.54 0.01 -1.38
CA VAL A 88 13.36 0.46 -2.76
C VAL A 88 12.86 -0.70 -3.62
N SER A 89 11.59 -0.64 -4.03
CA SER A 89 11.03 -1.53 -5.05
C SER A 89 10.99 -0.79 -6.38
N ASP A 90 11.58 -1.38 -7.42
CA ASP A 90 11.41 -0.87 -8.78
C ASP A 90 10.05 -1.35 -9.31
N SER A 91 9.02 -0.50 -9.18
CA SER A 91 7.78 -0.69 -9.90
C SER A 91 8.03 -0.40 -11.39
N LYS A 92 7.57 -1.32 -12.26
CA LYS A 92 7.43 -0.99 -13.68
C LYS A 92 6.42 0.13 -13.78
N SER A 93 6.85 1.25 -14.37
CA SER A 93 5.95 2.33 -14.77
C SER A 93 4.99 1.87 -15.86
#